data_AF-A0A955PBF3-F1
#
_entry.id   AF-A0A955PBF3-F1
#
_cell.length_a   1.000
_cell.length_b   1.000
_cell.length_c   1.000
_cell.angle_alpha   90.00
_cell.angle_beta   90.00
_cell.angle_gamma   90.00
#
_symmetry.space_group_name_H-M   'P 1'
#
loop_
_entity.id
_entity.type
_entity.pdbx_description
1 polymer ?
#
loop_
_entity_poly.entity_id
_entity_poly.type
_entity_poly.pdbx_seq_one_letter_code
_entity_poly.pdbx_strand_id
1 'polypeptide(L)'
;MLQPQTSFTQIAIRVFTSVVLFIAAHSGWAVVPETITIQGTLEAPGGGPLTGSYISAVRIWDASVGGNLLANSFNPITLSDSGRFTLELLLEDVFVPPAQAWYDLAVDFDGNGIEEEEFFLQRVRFHSVPFARVAADSERLEGQ
;
A
#
# COMPACT_ATOMS: atom_id res chain seq x y z
N MET A 1 -6.11 44.58 45.30
CA MET A 1 -6.16 43.43 44.37
C MET A 1 -4.71 43.01 44.12
N LEU A 2 -4.22 41.99 44.82
CA LEU A 2 -2.79 41.58 44.79
C LEU A 2 -2.62 40.48 43.73
N GLN A 3 -1.78 40.72 42.73
CA GLN A 3 -1.41 39.72 41.73
C GLN A 3 -0.52 38.65 42.37
N PRO A 4 -0.83 37.35 42.20
CA PRO A 4 0.02 36.28 42.74
C PRO A 4 1.37 36.25 42.02
N GLN A 5 2.46 36.46 42.78
CA GLN A 5 3.84 36.35 42.32
C GLN A 5 4.15 34.87 42.05
N THR A 6 4.19 34.46 40.78
CA THR A 6 4.71 33.15 40.38
C THR A 6 6.19 33.07 40.73
N SER A 7 6.59 32.13 41.59
CA SER A 7 7.99 31.98 41.97
C SER A 7 8.84 31.53 40.78
N PHE A 8 10.09 31.99 40.72
CA PHE A 8 11.06 31.63 39.69
C PHE A 8 11.15 30.11 39.45
N THR A 9 10.98 29.31 40.51
CA THR A 9 10.99 27.84 40.46
C THR A 9 9.84 27.27 39.61
N GLN A 10 8.65 27.87 39.66
CA GLN A 10 7.52 27.40 38.83
C GLN A 10 7.68 27.75 37.35
N ILE A 11 8.34 28.87 37.04
CA ILE A 11 8.65 29.26 35.66
C ILE A 11 9.68 28.28 35.06
N ALA A 12 10.74 27.95 35.82
CA ALA A 12 11.77 27.01 35.37
C ALA A 12 11.21 25.60 35.11
N ILE A 13 10.33 25.09 35.98
CA ILE A 13 9.70 23.77 35.80
C ILE A 13 8.83 23.74 34.54
N ARG A 14 8.03 24.79 34.28
CA ARG A 14 7.16 24.84 33.09
C ARG A 14 7.98 24.86 31.79
N VAL A 15 9.04 25.66 31.74
CA VAL A 15 9.93 25.72 30.57
C VAL A 15 10.60 24.37 30.33
N PHE A 16 11.10 23.73 31.39
CA PHE A 16 11.73 22.42 31.28
C PHE A 16 10.75 21.35 30.77
N THR A 17 9.54 21.29 31.32
CA THR A 17 8.51 20.33 30.87
C THR A 17 8.11 20.56 29.41
N SER A 18 7.97 21.83 28.98
CA SER A 18 7.65 22.15 27.58
C SER A 18 8.78 21.75 26.62
N VAL A 19 10.05 21.93 27.00
CA VAL A 19 11.19 21.51 26.19
C VAL A 19 11.27 19.99 26.05
N VAL A 20 11.03 19.26 27.15
CA VAL A 20 11.01 17.77 27.12
C VAL A 20 9.88 17.25 26.23
N LEU A 21 8.69 17.88 26.25
CA LEU A 21 7.57 17.48 25.38
C LEU A 21 7.87 17.72 23.89
N PHE A 22 8.57 18.81 23.56
CA PHE A 22 8.94 19.13 22.18
C PHE A 22 10.00 18.18 21.61
N ILE A 23 10.93 17.70 22.44
CA ILE A 23 11.96 16.75 21.98
C ILE A 23 11.34 15.37 21.67
N ALA A 24 10.33 14.94 22.43
CA ALA A 24 9.65 13.66 22.19
C ALA A 24 8.78 13.64 20.90
N ALA A 25 8.48 14.79 20.30
CA ALA A 25 7.67 14.89 19.09
C ALA A 25 8.47 14.70 17.78
N HIS A 26 9.80 14.58 17.85
CA HIS A 26 10.62 14.48 16.66
C HIS A 26 10.97 13.02 16.36
N SER A 27 10.51 12.55 15.19
CA SER A 27 11.07 11.43 14.39
C SER A 27 10.34 10.09 14.48
N GLY A 28 9.08 10.05 14.04
CA GLY A 28 8.55 8.88 13.36
C GLY A 28 8.55 9.13 11.85
N TRP A 29 9.72 9.10 11.20
CA TRP A 29 9.75 9.09 9.73
C TRP A 29 9.22 7.72 9.30
N ALA A 30 8.01 7.68 8.75
CA ALA A 30 7.47 6.46 8.19
C ALA A 30 8.38 6.04 7.04
N VAL A 31 8.96 4.84 7.14
CA VAL A 31 9.66 4.23 6.01
C VAL A 31 8.62 4.05 4.90
N VAL A 32 8.85 4.68 3.75
CA VAL A 32 7.98 4.49 2.58
C VAL A 32 8.12 3.03 2.17
N PRO A 33 7.01 2.28 2.04
CA PRO A 33 7.08 0.91 1.55
C PRO A 33 7.69 0.89 0.15
N GLU A 34 8.77 0.13 -0.02
CA GLU A 34 9.44 -0.08 -1.32
C GLU A 34 8.58 -0.95 -2.26
N THR A 35 7.68 -1.75 -1.69
CA THR A 35 6.85 -2.70 -2.44
C THR A 35 5.40 -2.66 -1.99
N ILE A 36 4.48 -2.72 -2.94
CA ILE A 36 3.06 -2.95 -2.70
C ILE A 36 2.72 -4.38 -3.15
N THR A 37 2.12 -5.17 -2.26
CA THR A 37 1.61 -6.50 -2.61
C THR A 37 0.12 -6.44 -2.92
N ILE A 38 -0.26 -6.91 -4.11
CA ILE A 38 -1.66 -7.10 -4.52
C ILE A 38 -1.94 -8.60 -4.57
N GLN A 39 -3.02 -9.02 -3.91
CA GLN A 39 -3.45 -10.42 -3.90
C GLN A 39 -4.91 -10.51 -4.32
N GLY A 40 -5.25 -11.58 -5.04
CA GLY A 40 -6.62 -11.80 -5.49
C GLY A 40 -6.82 -13.19 -6.06
N THR A 41 -8.03 -13.42 -6.55
CA THR A 41 -8.41 -14.60 -7.32
C THR A 41 -9.02 -14.13 -8.63
N LEU A 42 -8.68 -14.77 -9.75
CA LEU A 42 -9.30 -14.53 -11.06
C LEU A 42 -10.15 -15.72 -11.47
N GLU A 43 -11.28 -15.41 -12.12
CA GLU A 43 -12.21 -16.40 -12.65
C GLU A 43 -12.30 -16.28 -14.18
N ALA A 44 -12.47 -17.41 -14.86
CA ALA A 44 -12.64 -17.45 -16.31
C ALA A 44 -14.06 -17.03 -16.74
N PRO A 45 -14.25 -16.56 -17.99
CA PRO A 45 -15.57 -16.30 -18.56
C PRO A 45 -16.38 -17.61 -18.67
N GLY A 46 -17.19 -17.90 -17.66
CA GLY A 46 -17.90 -19.18 -17.54
C GLY A 46 -17.99 -19.72 -16.11
N GLY A 47 -17.24 -19.10 -15.18
CA GLY A 47 -17.15 -19.54 -13.80
C GLY A 47 -16.10 -20.63 -13.65
N GLY A 48 -15.31 -20.53 -12.58
CA GLY A 48 -14.16 -21.40 -12.32
C GLY A 48 -12.84 -20.63 -12.35
N PRO A 49 -11.79 -21.16 -11.71
CA PRO A 49 -10.53 -20.45 -11.55
C PRO A 49 -9.82 -20.28 -12.89
N LEU A 50 -9.30 -19.08 -13.14
CA LEU A 50 -8.32 -18.85 -14.21
C LEU A 50 -6.97 -19.41 -13.75
N THR A 51 -6.23 -20.12 -14.60
CA THR A 51 -4.96 -20.78 -14.21
C THR A 51 -3.88 -20.54 -15.25
N GLY A 52 -2.60 -20.59 -14.86
CA GLY A 52 -1.49 -20.37 -15.78
C GLY A 52 -0.75 -19.06 -15.54
N SER A 53 0.01 -18.60 -16.54
CA SER A 53 0.78 -17.36 -16.46
C SER A 53 0.30 -16.35 -17.49
N TYR A 54 0.18 -15.10 -17.06
CA TYR A 54 -0.36 -14.00 -17.85
C TYR A 54 0.47 -12.73 -17.64
N ILE A 55 0.31 -11.77 -18.54
CA ILE A 55 0.79 -10.41 -18.30
C ILE A 55 -0.32 -9.64 -17.58
N SER A 56 0.05 -8.89 -16.56
CA SER A 56 -0.83 -7.97 -15.86
C SER A 56 -0.36 -6.53 -16.05
N ALA A 57 -1.30 -5.61 -16.00
CA ALA A 57 -1.01 -4.18 -15.90
C ALA A 57 -1.66 -3.59 -14.66
N VAL A 58 -0.93 -2.76 -13.93
CA VAL A 58 -1.48 -1.97 -12.83
C VAL A 58 -1.25 -0.50 -13.13
N ARG A 59 -2.32 0.30 -13.03
CA ARG A 59 -2.22 1.77 -13.11
C ARG A 59 -2.61 2.37 -11.78
N ILE A 60 -1.89 3.40 -11.37
CA ILE A 60 -2.10 4.10 -10.09
C ILE A 60 -2.59 5.53 -10.38
N TRP A 61 -3.63 5.94 -9.66
CA TRP A 61 -4.39 7.17 -9.89
C TRP A 61 -4.53 8.00 -8.62
N ASP A 62 -4.70 9.32 -8.78
CA ASP A 62 -4.99 10.26 -7.69
C ASP A 62 -6.48 10.39 -7.33
N ALA A 63 -7.36 9.67 -8.04
CA ALA A 63 -8.80 9.69 -7.81
C ALA A 63 -9.46 8.33 -8.13
N SER A 64 -10.62 8.06 -7.52
CA SER A 64 -11.42 6.86 -7.78
C SER A 64 -12.07 6.83 -9.17
N VAL A 65 -12.34 8.00 -9.76
CA VAL A 65 -12.89 8.18 -11.10
C VAL A 65 -12.23 9.40 -11.74
N GLY A 66 -11.80 9.31 -12.99
CA GLY A 66 -11.06 10.39 -13.66
C GLY A 66 -9.64 10.54 -13.11
N GLY A 67 -9.22 11.76 -12.75
CA GLY A 67 -7.92 12.00 -12.12
C GLY A 67 -6.72 11.85 -13.07
N ASN A 68 -5.53 12.01 -12.50
CA ASN A 68 -4.26 11.86 -13.20
C ASN A 68 -3.67 10.47 -12.96
N LEU A 69 -3.12 9.89 -14.02
CA LEU A 69 -2.26 8.72 -13.91
C LEU A 69 -0.97 9.14 -13.21
N LEU A 70 -0.65 8.48 -12.12
CA LEU A 70 0.54 8.75 -11.32
C LEU A 70 1.68 7.78 -11.65
N ALA A 71 1.35 6.52 -11.89
CA ALA A 71 2.30 5.48 -12.25
C ALA A 71 1.60 4.32 -12.96
N ASN A 72 2.34 3.52 -13.71
CA ASN A 72 1.87 2.24 -14.23
C ASN A 72 2.99 1.21 -14.22
N SER A 73 2.61 -0.06 -14.28
CA SER A 73 3.55 -1.19 -14.32
C SER A 73 2.96 -2.34 -15.10
N PHE A 74 3.83 -3.14 -15.71
CA PHE A 74 3.49 -4.38 -16.40
C PHE A 74 4.28 -5.51 -15.77
N ASN A 75 3.61 -6.53 -15.28
CA ASN A 75 4.24 -7.62 -14.55
C ASN A 75 3.66 -8.97 -14.96
N PRO A 76 4.49 -10.00 -15.13
CA PRO A 76 3.98 -11.35 -15.23
C PRO A 76 3.33 -11.75 -13.91
N ILE A 77 2.19 -12.44 -13.99
CA ILE A 77 1.55 -13.08 -12.85
C ILE A 77 1.37 -14.57 -13.13
N THR A 78 1.54 -15.39 -12.11
CA THR A 78 1.24 -16.82 -12.16
C THR A 78 0.09 -17.11 -11.22
N LEU A 79 -0.95 -17.76 -11.73
CA LEU A 79 -2.11 -18.18 -10.98
C LEU A 79 -1.97 -19.63 -10.55
N SER A 80 -2.31 -19.89 -9.29
CA SER A 80 -2.49 -21.25 -8.77
C SER A 80 -3.69 -21.95 -9.42
N ASP A 81 -3.84 -23.26 -9.19
CA ASP A 81 -5.00 -24.05 -9.60
C ASP A 81 -6.34 -23.53 -9.05
N SER A 82 -6.29 -22.71 -7.99
CA SER A 82 -7.46 -22.04 -7.40
C SER A 82 -7.69 -20.62 -7.92
N GLY A 83 -6.93 -20.19 -8.92
CA GLY A 83 -6.98 -18.86 -9.51
C GLY A 83 -6.37 -17.74 -8.66
N ARG A 84 -5.73 -18.09 -7.54
CA ARG A 84 -5.06 -17.12 -6.68
C ARG A 84 -3.75 -16.63 -7.28
N PHE A 85 -3.48 -15.33 -7.16
CA PHE A 85 -2.21 -14.70 -7.50
C PHE A 85 -1.69 -13.83 -6.35
N THR A 86 -0.38 -13.56 -6.39
CA THR A 86 0.28 -12.51 -5.61
C THR A 86 1.15 -11.73 -6.57
N LEU A 87 0.98 -10.40 -6.61
CA LEU A 87 1.70 -9.48 -7.46
C LEU A 87 2.44 -8.48 -6.57
N GLU A 88 3.75 -8.36 -6.78
CA GLU A 88 4.59 -7.39 -6.11
C GLU A 88 4.86 -6.22 -7.05
N LEU A 89 4.45 -5.02 -6.63
CA LEU A 89 4.72 -3.78 -7.33
C LEU A 89 5.87 -3.07 -6.65
N LEU A 90 6.98 -2.97 -7.34
CA LEU A 90 8.09 -2.13 -6.93
C LEU A 90 7.71 -0.69 -7.22
N LEU A 91 7.61 0.11 -6.16
CA LEU A 91 7.51 1.55 -6.32
C LEU A 91 8.94 2.06 -6.46
N GLU A 92 9.26 2.66 -7.62
CA GLU A 92 10.54 3.36 -7.73
C GLU A 92 10.65 4.42 -6.62
N ASP A 93 11.87 4.70 -6.14
CA ASP A 93 12.13 5.62 -5.00
C ASP A 93 11.49 7.01 -5.14
N VAL A 94 11.09 7.39 -6.36
CA VAL A 94 10.46 8.68 -6.70
C VAL A 94 8.94 8.66 -6.46
N PHE A 95 8.32 7.49 -6.35
CA PHE A 95 6.88 7.34 -6.19
C PHE A 95 6.48 7.18 -4.71
N VAL A 96 6.14 8.30 -4.09
CA VAL A 96 5.42 8.29 -2.80
C VAL A 96 3.93 8.42 -3.12
N PRO A 97 3.12 7.36 -2.95
CA PRO A 97 1.69 7.47 -3.22
C PRO A 97 1.11 8.58 -2.34
N PRO A 98 0.28 9.47 -2.90
CA PRO A 98 -0.39 10.50 -2.11
C PRO A 98 -1.23 9.85 -1.00
N ALA A 99 -1.62 10.65 0.00
CA ALA A 99 -2.43 10.18 1.13
C ALA A 99 -3.71 9.41 0.70
N GLN A 100 -4.16 9.63 -0.53
CA GLN A 100 -5.18 8.83 -1.18
C GLN A 100 -4.71 8.50 -2.60
N ALA A 101 -4.53 7.22 -2.88
CA ALA A 101 -4.22 6.71 -4.21
C ALA A 101 -5.12 5.50 -4.49
N TRP A 102 -5.39 5.26 -5.77
CA TRP A 102 -6.21 4.16 -6.25
C TRP A 102 -5.48 3.38 -7.32
N TYR A 103 -5.79 2.11 -7.50
CA TYR A 103 -5.29 1.31 -8.61
C TYR A 103 -6.41 0.65 -9.39
N ASP A 104 -6.21 0.46 -10.68
CA ASP A 104 -6.92 -0.57 -11.46
C ASP A 104 -5.93 -1.64 -11.90
N LEU A 105 -6.47 -2.80 -12.26
CA LEU A 105 -5.75 -3.99 -12.67
C LEU A 105 -6.35 -4.47 -13.99
N ALA A 106 -5.50 -4.87 -14.91
CA ALA A 106 -5.85 -5.62 -16.11
C ALA A 106 -4.98 -6.89 -16.19
N VAL A 107 -5.50 -7.89 -16.88
CA VAL A 107 -4.79 -9.15 -17.16
C VAL A 107 -5.06 -9.53 -18.61
N ASP A 108 -3.99 -9.64 -19.39
CA ASP A 108 -4.00 -10.04 -20.80
C ASP A 108 -4.29 -11.53 -20.87
N PHE A 109 -5.55 -11.90 -21.14
CA PHE A 109 -6.00 -13.29 -21.10
C PHE A 109 -5.94 -13.99 -22.46
N ASP A 110 -5.84 -13.25 -23.57
CA ASP A 110 -5.84 -13.78 -24.93
C ASP A 110 -4.47 -13.69 -25.62
N GLY A 111 -3.49 -13.04 -24.98
CA GLY A 111 -2.12 -12.90 -25.43
C GLY A 111 -1.94 -11.83 -26.50
N ASN A 112 -2.89 -10.91 -26.66
CA ASN A 112 -2.86 -9.87 -27.69
C ASN A 112 -2.25 -8.54 -27.20
N GLY A 113 -1.94 -8.44 -25.90
CA GLY A 113 -1.53 -7.21 -25.22
C GLY A 113 -2.59 -6.77 -24.21
N ILE A 114 -2.29 -5.68 -23.49
CA ILE A 114 -3.24 -5.11 -22.53
C ILE A 114 -4.12 -4.06 -23.22
N GLU A 115 -5.42 -4.29 -23.23
CA GLU A 115 -6.43 -3.37 -23.78
C GLU A 115 -7.22 -2.64 -22.68
N GLU A 116 -7.90 -1.53 -23.00
CA GLU A 116 -8.63 -0.74 -21.99
C GLU A 116 -9.82 -1.53 -21.42
N GLU A 117 -10.43 -2.38 -22.25
CA GLU A 117 -11.57 -3.22 -21.93
C GLU A 117 -11.25 -4.32 -20.92
N GLU A 118 -9.96 -4.65 -20.76
CA GLU A 118 -9.49 -5.68 -19.80
C GLU A 118 -9.29 -5.13 -18.39
N PHE A 119 -9.29 -3.80 -18.23
CA PHE A 119 -9.21 -3.20 -16.91
C PHE A 119 -10.51 -3.43 -16.13
N PHE A 120 -10.38 -3.85 -14.88
CA PHE A 120 -11.51 -3.89 -13.97
C PHE A 120 -12.13 -2.50 -13.85
N LEU A 121 -13.46 -2.43 -14.03
CA LEU A 121 -14.22 -1.18 -14.10
C LEU A 121 -14.10 -0.29 -12.84
N GLN A 122 -13.71 -0.87 -11.71
CA GLN A 122 -13.62 -0.18 -10.44
C GLN A 122 -12.17 -0.09 -9.97
N ARG A 123 -11.73 1.14 -9.71
CA ARG A 123 -10.46 1.37 -9.04
C ARG A 123 -10.57 1.07 -7.56
N VAL A 124 -9.56 0.38 -7.03
CA VAL A 124 -9.45 0.00 -5.62
C VAL A 124 -8.55 0.99 -4.91
N ARG A 125 -8.97 1.49 -3.75
CA ARG A 125 -8.18 2.44 -2.97
C ARG A 125 -7.02 1.72 -2.26
N PHE A 126 -5.84 2.31 -2.27
CA PHE A 126 -4.75 1.87 -1.38
C PHE A 126 -5.07 2.21 0.07
N HIS A 127 -4.92 1.21 0.93
CA HIS A 127 -5.00 1.36 2.37
C HIS A 127 -3.62 1.11 2.96
N SER A 128 -2.92 2.19 3.34
CA SER A 128 -1.69 2.06 4.11
C SER A 128 -2.06 1.62 5.53
N VAL A 129 -1.50 0.50 5.96
CA VAL A 129 -1.60 0.03 7.35
C VAL A 129 -0.31 0.40 8.08
N PRO A 130 -0.38 0.97 9.30
CA PRO A 130 0.80 1.46 10.03
C PRO A 130 1.80 0.36 10.42
N PHE A 131 1.43 -0.91 10.29
CA PHE A 131 2.31 -2.06 10.45
C PHE A 131 1.85 -3.18 9.51
N ALA A 132 2.68 -3.55 8.53
CA ALA A 132 2.58 -4.84 7.86
C ALA A 132 3.60 -5.77 8.54
N ARG A 133 3.14 -6.69 9.37
CA ARG A 133 4.02 -7.74 9.90
C ARG A 133 4.25 -8.74 8.77
N VAL A 134 5.43 -8.68 8.15
CA VAL A 134 5.91 -9.78 7.29
C VAL A 134 6.12 -10.99 8.19
N ALA A 135 5.37 -12.07 7.95
CA ALA A 135 5.64 -13.35 8.59
C ALA A 135 6.88 -13.94 7.89
N ALA A 136 8.07 -13.66 8.43
CA ALA A 136 9.33 -14.07 7.83
C ALA A 136 9.55 -15.59 7.86
N ASP A 137 8.88 -16.32 8.76
CA ASP A 137 9.07 -17.76 8.94
C ASP A 137 7.72 -18.47 9.11
N SER A 138 7.29 -19.19 8.06
CA SER A 138 6.33 -20.27 8.24
C SER A 138 7.12 -21.56 8.46
N GLU A 139 7.30 -21.96 9.71
CA GLU A 139 7.89 -23.25 10.04
C GLU A 139 6.84 -24.33 9.75
N ARG A 140 7.08 -25.14 8.71
CA ARG A 140 6.22 -26.26 8.34
C ARG A 140 6.38 -27.33 9.42
N LEU A 141 5.37 -27.48 10.29
CA LEU A 141 5.30 -28.64 11.19
C LEU A 141 5.19 -29.89 10.33
N GLU A 142 6.27 -30.66 10.22
CA GLU A 142 6.21 -32.00 9.65
C GLU A 142 5.38 -32.87 10.60
N GLY A 143 4.19 -33.27 10.15
CA GLY A 143 3.39 -34.27 10.84
C GLY A 143 4.10 -35.62 10.78
N GLN A 144 4.40 -36.17 11.96
CA GLN A 144 4.78 -37.58 12.12
C GLN A 144 3.57 -38.50 11.94
#